data_AF-A0A353PAZ8-F1
#
_entry.id   AF-A0A353PAZ8-F1
#
_cell.length_a   1.000
_cell.length_b   1.000
_cell.length_c   1.000
_cell.angle_alpha   90.00
_cell.angle_beta   90.00
_cell.angle_gamma   90.00
#
_symmetry.space_group_name_H-M   'P 1'
#
loop_
_entity.id
_entity.type
_entity.pdbx_description
1 polymer ?
#
loop_
_entity_poly.entity_id
_entity_poly.type
_entity_poly.pdbx_seq_one_letter_code
_entity_poly.pdbx_strand_id
1 'polypeptide(L)'
;MDHRQSLPFAQALKDTLNRGYTRQNVISDLTAGATVGVVALPLAMALAIASGVAPQHGLYTAIVAGAIIALTGGSRVNVSGPTAAFVVVLLPIAQQFGLGGLLTAGAMAGVILLFMGLARLGRFIELVPYPVTVGFTSGIAVVIATLQLKDFLGLPVGALDGHYWDRLGTLLAAVPEMHAANALVGATTLAIMVAWPRLGLRFPGHLVALLAGTLLSLLLARLGPDWTVETIGSRFTWTTGGQNGQGLPPFLPQWQWPWLQPGPDGKPLGLSFGL
;
A
#
# COMPACT_ATOMS: atom_id res chain seq x y z
N MET A 1 -11.33 20.14 35.62
CA MET A 1 -9.87 20.24 35.44
C MET A 1 -9.57 20.01 33.97
N ASP A 2 -8.80 20.91 33.39
CA ASP A 2 -8.74 21.25 31.97
C ASP A 2 -7.93 20.22 31.15
N HIS A 3 -8.60 19.25 30.49
CA HIS A 3 -7.95 18.24 29.63
C HIS A 3 -7.54 18.77 28.23
N ARG A 4 -7.69 20.07 27.97
CA ARG A 4 -7.44 20.65 26.62
C ARG A 4 -5.97 21.01 26.36
N GLN A 5 -5.02 20.77 27.26
CA GLN A 5 -3.69 21.37 27.16
C GLN A 5 -2.52 20.43 26.80
N SER A 6 -2.60 19.12 27.02
CA SER A 6 -1.51 18.20 26.63
C SER A 6 -1.72 17.60 25.24
N LEU A 7 -0.69 17.60 24.39
CA LEU A 7 -0.70 16.79 23.17
C LEU A 7 -0.93 15.32 23.57
N PRO A 8 -1.89 14.60 22.95
CA PRO A 8 -2.24 13.23 23.31
C PRO A 8 -1.20 12.22 22.80
N PHE A 9 0.06 12.39 23.19
CA PHE A 9 1.12 11.47 22.85
C PHE A 9 0.97 10.16 23.63
N ALA A 10 0.88 9.04 22.90
CA ALA A 10 0.70 7.70 23.45
C ALA A 10 -0.54 7.56 24.33
N GLN A 11 -1.61 8.33 24.05
CA GLN A 11 -2.79 8.37 24.92
C GLN A 11 -3.49 7.00 24.98
N ALA A 12 -3.62 6.30 23.84
CA ALA A 12 -4.24 4.98 23.80
C ALA A 12 -3.46 3.96 24.66
N LEU A 13 -2.13 4.01 24.61
CA LEU A 13 -1.27 3.13 25.40
C LEU A 13 -1.37 3.45 26.89
N LYS A 14 -1.26 4.72 27.28
CA LYS A 14 -1.39 5.18 28.67
C LYS A 14 -2.75 4.78 29.27
N ASP A 15 -3.84 5.03 28.54
CA ASP A 15 -5.17 4.68 28.99
C ASP A 15 -5.35 3.16 29.13
N THR A 16 -4.66 2.37 28.30
CA THR A 16 -4.75 0.90 28.35
C THR A 16 -3.99 0.35 29.56
N LEU A 17 -2.80 0.88 29.84
CA LEU A 17 -2.03 0.53 31.03
C LEU A 17 -2.77 0.95 32.33
N ASN A 18 -3.35 2.15 32.35
CA ASN A 18 -4.08 2.67 33.52
C ASN A 18 -5.35 1.88 33.85
N ARG A 19 -6.05 1.33 32.85
CA ARG A 19 -7.27 0.51 33.05
C ARG A 19 -6.97 -0.94 33.45
N GLY A 20 -5.70 -1.33 33.45
CA GLY A 20 -5.28 -2.72 33.65
C GLY A 20 -5.35 -3.53 32.36
N TYR A 21 -4.29 -4.26 32.07
CA TYR A 21 -4.16 -5.10 30.89
C TYR A 21 -4.09 -6.57 31.30
N THR A 22 -5.16 -7.33 31.05
CA THR A 22 -5.30 -8.71 31.50
C THR A 22 -4.69 -9.69 30.49
N ARG A 23 -4.43 -10.94 30.91
CA ARG A 23 -4.02 -12.01 29.98
C ARG A 23 -5.03 -12.24 28.87
N GLN A 24 -6.33 -12.07 29.15
CA GLN A 24 -7.37 -12.20 28.14
C GLN A 24 -7.23 -11.13 27.05
N ASN A 25 -6.88 -9.90 27.42
CA ASN A 25 -6.63 -8.82 26.47
C ASN A 25 -5.43 -9.15 25.58
N VAL A 26 -4.33 -9.66 26.14
CA VAL A 26 -3.15 -10.09 25.37
C VAL A 26 -3.53 -11.10 24.29
N ILE A 27 -4.29 -12.13 24.64
CA ILE A 27 -4.70 -13.19 23.71
C ILE A 27 -5.63 -12.62 22.63
N SER A 28 -6.58 -11.77 23.03
CA SER A 28 -7.50 -11.10 22.10
C SER A 28 -6.76 -10.20 21.12
N ASP A 29 -5.83 -9.36 21.59
CA ASP A 29 -5.09 -8.42 20.75
C ASP A 29 -4.08 -9.15 19.86
N LEU A 30 -3.47 -10.23 20.33
CA LEU A 30 -2.55 -11.04 19.52
C LEU A 30 -3.29 -11.75 18.38
N THR A 31 -4.46 -12.33 18.65
CA THR A 31 -5.26 -13.01 17.61
C THR A 31 -5.84 -12.01 16.61
N ALA A 32 -6.31 -10.85 17.09
CA ALA A 32 -6.76 -9.76 16.23
C ALA A 32 -5.62 -9.20 15.37
N GLY A 33 -4.47 -8.91 15.98
CA GLY A 33 -3.28 -8.41 15.30
C GLY A 33 -2.74 -9.40 14.27
N ALA A 34 -2.71 -10.70 14.58
CA ALA A 34 -2.33 -11.73 13.61
C ALA A 34 -3.31 -11.78 12.43
N THR A 35 -4.62 -11.74 12.71
CA THR A 35 -5.64 -11.73 11.66
C THR A 35 -5.47 -10.52 10.75
N VAL A 36 -5.39 -9.31 11.32
CA VAL A 36 -5.23 -8.06 10.57
C VAL A 36 -3.89 -8.00 9.84
N GLY A 37 -2.80 -8.45 10.45
CA GLY A 37 -1.47 -8.48 9.85
C GLY A 37 -1.42 -9.36 8.60
N VAL A 38 -2.05 -10.52 8.66
CA VAL A 38 -2.16 -11.44 7.51
C VAL A 38 -2.95 -10.79 6.35
N VAL A 39 -3.98 -9.99 6.64
CA VAL A 39 -4.69 -9.18 5.63
C VAL A 39 -3.81 -8.08 5.05
N ALA A 40 -3.08 -7.40 5.94
CA ALA A 40 -2.34 -6.18 5.62
C ALA A 40 -1.11 -6.46 4.76
N LEU A 41 -0.51 -7.64 4.86
CA LEU A 41 0.67 -8.03 4.10
C LEU A 41 0.44 -7.94 2.57
N PRO A 42 -0.53 -8.65 1.96
CA PRO A 42 -0.84 -8.49 0.53
C PRO A 42 -1.26 -7.08 0.15
N LEU A 43 -2.09 -6.44 0.97
CA LEU A 43 -2.60 -5.10 0.70
C LEU A 43 -1.46 -4.07 0.62
N ALA A 44 -0.52 -4.11 1.57
CA ALA A 44 0.61 -3.20 1.60
C ALA A 44 1.52 -3.34 0.37
N MET A 45 1.78 -4.58 -0.06
CA MET A 45 2.55 -4.85 -1.29
C MET A 45 1.81 -4.33 -2.54
N ALA A 46 0.51 -4.62 -2.66
CA ALA A 46 -0.29 -4.17 -3.79
C ALA A 46 -0.32 -2.64 -3.91
N LEU A 47 -0.45 -1.93 -2.78
CA LEU A 47 -0.45 -0.47 -2.76
C LEU A 47 0.92 0.14 -3.10
N ALA A 48 2.03 -0.51 -2.73
CA ALA A 48 3.37 -0.10 -3.16
C ALA A 48 3.55 -0.23 -4.68
N ILE A 49 3.14 -1.38 -5.24
CA ILE A 49 3.18 -1.63 -6.70
C ILE A 49 2.32 -0.59 -7.43
N ALA A 50 1.11 -0.34 -6.94
CA ALA A 50 0.21 0.66 -7.50
C ALA A 50 0.79 2.09 -7.42
N SER A 51 1.64 2.37 -6.42
CA SER A 51 2.35 3.65 -6.27
C SER A 51 3.64 3.74 -7.11
N GLY A 52 3.93 2.73 -7.94
CA GLY A 52 5.09 2.71 -8.83
C GLY A 52 6.40 2.28 -8.18
N VAL A 53 6.36 1.66 -6.99
CA VAL A 53 7.57 1.19 -6.30
C VAL A 53 7.51 -0.31 -5.99
N ALA A 54 8.66 -0.90 -5.74
CA ALA A 54 8.77 -2.32 -5.44
C ALA A 54 8.05 -2.69 -4.12
N PRO A 55 7.44 -3.89 -4.03
CA PRO A 55 6.48 -4.26 -2.98
C PRO A 55 7.04 -4.21 -1.55
N GLN A 56 8.35 -4.39 -1.38
CA GLN A 56 9.02 -4.30 -0.07
C GLN A 56 8.82 -2.94 0.61
N HIS A 57 8.71 -1.84 -0.16
CA HIS A 57 8.51 -0.51 0.42
C HIS A 57 7.16 -0.39 1.12
N GLY A 58 6.13 -1.08 0.61
CA GLY A 58 4.83 -1.17 1.26
C GLY A 58 4.89 -1.95 2.56
N LEU A 59 5.59 -3.09 2.57
CA LEU A 59 5.81 -3.90 3.77
C LEU A 59 6.57 -3.11 4.84
N TYR A 60 7.67 -2.45 4.46
CA TYR A 60 8.46 -1.64 5.39
C TYR A 60 7.63 -0.49 5.96
N THR A 61 6.82 0.17 5.14
CA THR A 61 5.90 1.21 5.59
C THR A 61 4.89 0.66 6.58
N ALA A 62 4.26 -0.49 6.30
CA ALA A 62 3.28 -1.09 7.20
C ALA A 62 3.89 -1.51 8.55
N ILE A 63 5.09 -2.09 8.55
CA ILE A 63 5.80 -2.50 9.77
C ILE A 63 6.16 -1.28 10.62
N VAL A 64 6.84 -0.29 10.01
CA VAL A 64 7.34 0.89 10.72
C VAL A 64 6.19 1.78 11.18
N ALA A 65 5.24 2.11 10.29
CA ALA A 65 4.10 2.95 10.64
C ALA A 65 3.18 2.26 11.66
N GLY A 66 2.94 0.96 11.51
CA GLY A 66 2.15 0.18 12.45
C GLY A 66 2.75 0.21 13.86
N ALA A 67 4.06 -0.01 14.00
CA ALA A 67 4.74 0.05 15.28
C ALA A 67 4.74 1.45 15.90
N ILE A 68 5.12 2.48 15.13
CA ILE A 68 5.19 3.86 15.63
C ILE A 68 3.80 4.35 16.04
N ILE A 69 2.79 4.19 15.19
CA ILE A 69 1.44 4.73 15.45
C ILE A 69 0.75 3.96 16.58
N ALA A 70 0.97 2.65 16.72
CA ALA A 70 0.46 1.90 17.87
C ALA A 70 1.02 2.43 19.21
N LEU A 71 2.28 2.86 19.23
CA LEU A 71 2.93 3.41 20.43
C LEU A 71 2.58 4.87 20.69
N THR A 72 2.48 5.69 19.65
CA THR A 72 2.33 7.16 19.79
C THR A 72 0.89 7.64 19.59
N GLY A 73 0.00 6.81 19.06
CA GLY A 73 -1.34 7.17 18.64
C GLY A 73 -2.38 7.36 19.75
N GLY A 74 -3.54 7.87 19.33
CA GLY A 74 -4.67 8.17 20.23
C GLY A 74 -5.80 7.14 20.22
N SER A 75 -5.76 6.11 19.35
CA SER A 75 -6.81 5.09 19.23
C SER A 75 -6.27 3.69 19.46
N ARG A 76 -7.00 2.87 20.23
CA ARG A 76 -6.63 1.49 20.58
C ARG A 76 -6.79 0.49 19.45
N VAL A 77 -7.69 0.77 18.51
CA VAL A 77 -8.10 -0.18 17.45
C VAL A 77 -7.68 0.31 16.06
N ASN A 78 -6.94 1.41 15.98
CA ASN A 78 -6.52 1.97 14.71
C ASN A 78 -5.31 1.21 14.17
N VAL A 79 -5.44 0.70 12.95
CA VAL A 79 -4.35 0.01 12.24
C VAL A 79 -3.88 0.92 11.13
N SER A 80 -2.58 1.23 11.15
CA SER A 80 -1.98 2.19 10.23
C SER A 80 -0.98 1.51 9.30
N GLY A 81 -0.92 1.97 8.07
CA GLY A 81 -0.08 1.44 7.01
C GLY A 81 -0.22 2.28 5.74
N PRO A 82 0.25 1.78 4.59
CA PRO A 82 0.04 2.47 3.31
C PRO A 82 -1.46 2.55 2.99
N THR A 83 -1.91 3.72 2.53
CA THR A 83 -3.33 4.00 2.24
C THR A 83 -3.56 4.11 0.75
N ALA A 84 -4.61 3.44 0.25
CA ALA A 84 -5.02 3.48 -1.15
C ALA A 84 -5.20 4.90 -1.70
N ALA A 85 -5.72 5.83 -0.89
CA ALA A 85 -5.91 7.22 -1.25
C ALA A 85 -4.62 7.94 -1.70
N PHE A 86 -3.47 7.56 -1.14
CA PHE A 86 -2.21 8.20 -1.50
C PHE A 86 -1.62 7.66 -2.80
N VAL A 87 -2.04 6.49 -3.30
CA VAL A 87 -1.52 5.90 -4.55
C VAL A 87 -1.58 6.88 -5.71
N VAL A 88 -2.70 7.59 -5.86
CA VAL A 88 -2.92 8.56 -6.94
C VAL A 88 -1.97 9.76 -6.85
N VAL A 89 -1.51 10.10 -5.65
CA VAL A 89 -0.57 11.21 -5.40
C VAL A 89 0.88 10.72 -5.51
N LEU A 90 1.16 9.51 -5.03
CA LEU A 90 2.50 8.94 -4.97
C LEU A 90 2.99 8.45 -6.33
N LEU A 91 2.10 7.88 -7.16
CA LEU A 91 2.48 7.33 -8.46
C LEU A 91 3.13 8.39 -9.38
N PRO A 92 2.55 9.60 -9.58
CA PRO A 92 3.20 10.64 -10.38
C PRO A 92 4.56 11.05 -9.82
N ILE A 93 4.71 11.13 -8.48
CA ILE A 93 5.98 11.49 -7.83
C ILE A 93 7.02 10.40 -8.08
N ALA A 94 6.65 9.12 -7.97
CA ALA A 94 7.54 8.00 -8.25
C ALA A 94 7.96 7.95 -9.72
N GLN A 95 7.03 8.22 -10.65
CA GLN A 95 7.32 8.28 -12.09
C GLN A 95 8.26 9.46 -12.42
N GLN A 96 8.04 10.63 -11.83
CA GLN A 96 8.78 11.85 -12.17
C GLN A 96 10.13 11.97 -11.44
N PHE A 97 10.21 11.53 -10.17
CA PHE A 97 11.36 11.77 -9.30
C PHE A 97 12.00 10.48 -8.74
N GLY A 98 11.51 9.31 -9.15
CA GLY A 98 12.03 8.02 -8.70
C GLY A 98 11.76 7.73 -7.22
N LEU A 99 12.43 6.71 -6.71
CA LEU A 99 12.30 6.28 -5.31
C LEU A 99 12.80 7.35 -4.33
N GLY A 100 13.94 7.97 -4.64
CA GLY A 100 14.52 9.02 -3.81
C GLY A 100 13.60 10.24 -3.69
N GLY A 101 12.98 10.66 -4.80
CA GLY A 101 12.00 11.74 -4.78
C GLY A 101 10.77 11.41 -3.96
N LEU A 102 10.22 10.21 -4.15
CA LEU A 102 9.07 9.71 -3.38
C LEU A 102 9.34 9.73 -1.87
N LEU A 103 10.46 9.16 -1.44
CA LEU A 103 10.84 9.10 -0.02
C LEU A 103 11.13 10.48 0.55
N THR A 104 11.74 11.38 -0.23
CA THR A 104 12.06 12.74 0.20
C THR A 104 10.78 13.56 0.37
N ALA A 105 9.86 13.50 -0.60
CA ALA A 105 8.55 14.13 -0.51
C ALA A 105 7.75 13.58 0.69
N GLY A 106 7.80 12.25 0.91
CA GLY A 106 7.19 11.61 2.09
C GLY A 106 7.78 12.10 3.42
N ALA A 107 9.10 12.25 3.50
CA ALA A 107 9.77 12.80 4.69
C ALA A 107 9.37 14.27 4.94
N MET A 108 9.35 15.09 3.89
CA MET A 108 8.88 16.49 3.97
C MET A 108 7.42 16.56 4.43
N ALA A 109 6.54 15.74 3.84
CA ALA A 109 5.14 15.65 4.24
C ALA A 109 5.00 15.24 5.71
N GLY A 110 5.81 14.27 6.18
CA GLY A 110 5.86 13.86 7.58
C GLY A 110 6.26 15.01 8.52
N VAL A 111 7.28 15.78 8.17
CA VAL A 111 7.70 16.97 8.94
C VAL A 111 6.58 18.01 8.99
N ILE A 112 5.94 18.29 7.85
CA ILE A 112 4.79 19.21 7.78
C ILE A 112 3.65 18.71 8.67
N LEU A 113 3.32 17.41 8.61
CA LEU A 113 2.28 16.80 9.43
C LEU A 113 2.61 16.86 10.92
N LEU A 114 3.88 16.74 11.32
CA LEU A 114 4.30 16.95 12.71
C LEU A 114 4.03 18.39 13.15
N PHE A 115 4.42 19.40 12.36
CA PHE A 115 4.13 20.80 12.67
C PHE A 115 2.62 21.08 12.73
N MET A 116 1.85 20.54 11.79
CA MET A 116 0.39 20.66 11.79
C MET A 116 -0.24 20.00 13.03
N GLY A 117 0.30 18.85 13.47
CA GLY A 117 -0.12 18.17 14.69
C GLY A 117 0.18 18.98 15.95
N LEU A 118 1.39 19.55 16.05
CA LEU A 118 1.79 20.44 17.15
C LEU A 118 0.93 21.71 17.20
N ALA A 119 0.62 22.29 16.05
CA ALA A 119 -0.28 23.44 15.91
C ALA A 119 -1.77 23.07 16.05
N ARG A 120 -2.10 21.79 16.28
CA ARG A 120 -3.46 21.27 16.44
C ARG A 120 -4.38 21.59 15.26
N LEU A 121 -3.82 21.64 14.06
CA LEU A 121 -4.55 21.92 12.83
C LEU A 121 -5.47 20.75 12.42
N GLY A 122 -5.33 19.57 13.04
CA GLY A 122 -6.22 18.42 12.82
C GLY A 122 -7.70 18.71 13.08
N ARG A 123 -8.03 19.68 13.96
CA ARG A 123 -9.42 20.11 14.20
C ARG A 123 -10.11 20.66 12.95
N PHE A 124 -9.33 21.16 11.98
CA PHE A 124 -9.89 21.72 10.75
C PHE A 124 -10.37 20.64 9.77
N ILE A 125 -9.99 19.38 9.97
CA ILE A 125 -10.52 18.25 9.19
C ILE A 125 -12.04 18.14 9.36
N GLU A 126 -12.58 18.52 10.53
CA GLU A 126 -14.02 18.55 10.80
C GLU A 126 -14.79 19.55 9.91
N LEU A 127 -14.09 20.51 9.29
CA LEU A 127 -14.70 21.49 8.38
C LEU A 127 -14.87 20.95 6.95
N VAL A 128 -14.30 19.80 6.61
CA VAL A 128 -14.39 19.23 5.27
C VAL A 128 -15.83 18.73 5.03
N PRO A 129 -16.57 19.28 4.06
CA PRO A 129 -17.94 18.86 3.82
C PRO A 129 -18.03 17.41 3.36
N TYR A 130 -19.06 16.69 3.82
CA TYR A 130 -19.31 15.30 3.43
C TYR A 130 -19.30 15.08 1.90
N PRO A 131 -19.90 15.95 1.06
CA PRO A 131 -19.84 15.80 -0.40
C PRO A 131 -18.42 15.80 -0.96
N VAL A 132 -17.49 16.56 -0.36
CA VAL A 132 -16.08 16.61 -0.79
C VAL A 132 -15.40 15.28 -0.49
N THR A 133 -15.62 14.71 0.69
CA THR A 133 -15.06 13.42 1.07
C THR A 133 -15.58 12.30 0.17
N VAL A 134 -16.89 12.27 -0.12
CA VAL A 134 -17.48 11.29 -1.05
C VAL A 134 -16.92 11.47 -2.45
N GLY A 135 -16.91 12.70 -2.99
CA GLY A 135 -16.38 12.96 -4.33
C GLY A 135 -14.89 12.57 -4.47
N PHE A 136 -14.07 12.92 -3.48
CA PHE A 136 -12.65 12.58 -3.46
C PHE A 136 -12.41 11.07 -3.39
N THR A 137 -13.10 10.37 -2.49
CA THR A 137 -12.97 8.92 -2.34
C THR A 137 -13.49 8.16 -3.56
N SER A 138 -14.62 8.59 -4.15
CA SER A 138 -15.11 8.04 -5.43
C SER A 138 -14.13 8.28 -6.58
N GLY A 139 -13.54 9.49 -6.68
CA GLY A 139 -12.53 9.80 -7.69
C GLY A 139 -11.30 8.90 -7.59
N ILE A 140 -10.76 8.73 -6.38
CA ILE A 140 -9.66 7.79 -6.11
C ILE A 140 -10.06 6.37 -6.53
N ALA A 141 -11.26 5.91 -6.17
CA ALA A 141 -11.71 4.56 -6.48
C ALA A 141 -11.74 4.32 -8.00
N VAL A 142 -12.23 5.28 -8.80
CA VAL A 142 -12.24 5.19 -10.27
C VAL A 142 -10.81 5.15 -10.83
N VAL A 143 -9.91 6.02 -10.33
CA VAL A 143 -8.51 6.05 -10.79
C VAL A 143 -7.81 4.72 -10.47
N ILE A 144 -7.93 4.22 -9.24
CA ILE A 144 -7.34 2.92 -8.87
C ILE A 144 -7.93 1.81 -9.72
N ALA A 145 -9.25 1.72 -9.85
CA ALA A 145 -9.89 0.67 -10.65
C ALA A 145 -9.43 0.69 -12.11
N THR A 146 -9.28 1.89 -12.70
CA THR A 146 -8.80 2.06 -14.07
C THR A 146 -7.35 1.61 -14.21
N LEU A 147 -6.46 2.06 -13.32
CA LEU A 147 -5.03 1.74 -13.40
C LEU A 147 -4.74 0.26 -13.09
N GLN A 148 -5.56 -0.38 -12.26
CA GLN A 148 -5.44 -1.82 -11.98
C GLN A 148 -5.87 -2.70 -13.16
N LEU A 149 -6.54 -2.16 -14.18
CA LEU A 149 -6.93 -2.93 -15.37
C LEU A 149 -5.73 -3.53 -16.10
N LYS A 150 -4.58 -2.82 -16.07
CA LYS A 150 -3.30 -3.30 -16.62
C LYS A 150 -2.92 -4.65 -16.04
N ASP A 151 -2.79 -4.73 -14.71
CA ASP A 151 -2.37 -5.96 -14.03
C ASP A 151 -3.51 -7.00 -14.00
N PHE A 152 -4.76 -6.57 -13.90
CA PHE A 152 -5.94 -7.45 -13.88
C PHE A 152 -6.12 -8.23 -15.18
N LEU A 153 -5.93 -7.59 -16.34
CA LEU A 153 -6.02 -8.24 -17.65
C LEU A 153 -4.66 -8.74 -18.16
N GLY A 154 -3.56 -8.42 -17.47
CA GLY A 154 -2.20 -8.73 -17.92
C GLY A 154 -1.84 -8.06 -19.25
N LEU A 155 -2.20 -6.78 -19.40
CA LEU A 155 -1.97 -6.04 -20.64
C LEU A 155 -0.47 -5.74 -20.82
N PRO A 156 0.10 -5.92 -22.03
CA PRO A 156 1.53 -5.73 -22.31
C PRO A 156 1.90 -4.24 -22.47
N VAL A 157 1.45 -3.39 -21.54
CA VAL A 157 1.68 -1.94 -21.57
C VAL A 157 2.86 -1.59 -20.68
N GLY A 158 3.73 -0.69 -21.15
CA GLY A 158 4.86 -0.15 -20.39
C GLY A 158 4.43 0.82 -19.27
N ALA A 159 5.22 1.87 -19.06
CA ALA A 159 4.84 2.97 -18.19
C ALA A 159 3.61 3.69 -18.79
N LEU A 160 2.61 3.98 -17.95
CA LEU A 160 1.45 4.75 -18.34
C LEU A 160 1.78 6.23 -18.20
N ASP A 161 2.09 6.86 -19.33
CA ASP A 161 2.45 8.27 -19.41
C ASP A 161 1.22 9.15 -19.70
N GLY A 162 1.36 10.45 -19.46
CA GLY A 162 0.31 11.44 -19.72
C GLY A 162 -0.78 11.52 -18.64
N HIS A 163 -1.85 12.23 -18.98
CA HIS A 163 -2.99 12.49 -18.11
C HIS A 163 -3.92 11.28 -18.05
N TYR A 164 -4.93 11.32 -17.18
CA TYR A 164 -5.87 10.21 -16.99
C TYR A 164 -6.46 9.67 -18.30
N TRP A 165 -6.85 10.55 -19.23
CA TRP A 165 -7.42 10.16 -20.52
C TRP A 165 -6.42 9.46 -21.45
N ASP A 166 -5.16 9.89 -21.45
CA ASP A 166 -4.09 9.25 -22.22
C ASP A 166 -3.82 7.83 -21.72
N ARG A 167 -3.79 7.68 -20.38
CA ARG A 167 -3.63 6.37 -19.72
C ARG A 167 -4.81 5.45 -20.03
N LEU A 168 -6.03 5.96 -19.95
CA LEU A 168 -7.24 5.19 -20.27
C LEU A 168 -7.25 4.76 -21.75
N GLY A 169 -6.91 5.66 -22.67
CA GLY A 169 -6.82 5.36 -24.10
C GLY A 169 -5.80 4.25 -24.39
N THR A 170 -4.63 4.33 -23.76
CA THR A 170 -3.57 3.31 -23.89
C THR A 170 -4.04 1.94 -23.36
N LEU A 171 -4.72 1.92 -22.22
CA LEU A 171 -5.27 0.68 -21.65
C LEU A 171 -6.33 0.06 -22.56
N LEU A 172 -7.26 0.87 -23.06
CA LEU A 172 -8.33 0.40 -23.95
C LEU A 172 -7.79 -0.15 -25.27
N ALA A 173 -6.76 0.50 -25.83
CA ALA A 173 -6.10 0.03 -27.05
C ALA A 173 -5.41 -1.33 -26.86
N ALA A 174 -4.89 -1.61 -25.66
CA ALA A 174 -4.20 -2.85 -25.34
C ALA A 174 -5.12 -4.01 -24.93
N VAL A 175 -6.43 -3.78 -24.71
CA VAL A 175 -7.40 -4.83 -24.31
C VAL A 175 -7.39 -6.07 -25.22
N PRO A 176 -7.28 -5.96 -26.56
CA PRO A 176 -7.21 -7.13 -27.44
C PRO A 176 -6.00 -8.04 -27.16
N GLU A 177 -4.94 -7.51 -26.57
CA GLU A 177 -3.71 -8.22 -26.22
C GLU A 177 -3.73 -8.74 -24.78
N MET A 178 -4.91 -8.83 -24.15
CA MET A 178 -5.03 -9.32 -22.78
C MET A 178 -4.52 -10.75 -22.62
N HIS A 179 -3.91 -11.01 -21.46
CA HIS A 179 -3.41 -12.32 -21.09
C HIS A 179 -4.48 -13.11 -20.34
N ALA A 180 -5.03 -14.14 -20.97
CA ALA A 180 -6.18 -14.90 -20.45
C ALA A 180 -5.96 -15.45 -19.03
N ALA A 181 -4.74 -15.92 -18.72
CA ALA A 181 -4.44 -16.44 -17.39
C ALA A 181 -4.50 -15.36 -16.29
N ASN A 182 -4.05 -14.13 -16.58
CA ASN A 182 -4.13 -13.01 -15.65
C ASN A 182 -5.60 -12.63 -15.43
N ALA A 183 -6.36 -12.50 -16.51
CA ALA A 183 -7.80 -12.20 -16.45
C ALA A 183 -8.60 -13.25 -15.65
N LEU A 184 -8.30 -14.56 -15.81
CA LEU A 184 -8.95 -15.62 -15.06
C LEU A 184 -8.62 -15.60 -13.57
N VAL A 185 -7.35 -15.39 -13.22
CA VAL A 185 -6.93 -15.24 -11.81
C VAL A 185 -7.59 -14.01 -11.20
N GLY A 186 -7.52 -12.86 -11.87
CA GLY A 186 -8.16 -11.62 -11.44
C GLY A 186 -9.67 -11.77 -11.24
N ALA A 187 -10.37 -12.35 -12.22
CA ALA A 187 -11.81 -12.57 -12.16
C ALA A 187 -12.19 -13.52 -11.01
N THR A 188 -11.40 -14.57 -10.78
CA THR A 188 -11.62 -15.51 -9.68
C THR A 188 -11.42 -14.83 -8.32
N THR A 189 -10.33 -14.07 -8.17
CA THR A 189 -10.05 -13.29 -6.95
C THR A 189 -11.17 -12.29 -6.68
N LEU A 190 -11.64 -11.54 -7.70
CA LEU A 190 -12.73 -10.59 -7.58
C LEU A 190 -14.05 -11.27 -7.22
N ALA A 191 -14.38 -12.40 -7.88
CA ALA A 191 -15.58 -13.17 -7.61
C ALA A 191 -15.62 -13.65 -6.15
N ILE A 192 -14.50 -14.16 -5.64
CA ILE A 192 -14.38 -14.56 -4.23
C ILE A 192 -14.55 -13.34 -3.33
N MET A 193 -13.87 -12.23 -3.59
CA MET A 193 -13.99 -11.03 -2.76
C MET A 193 -15.43 -10.48 -2.67
N VAL A 194 -16.21 -10.58 -3.75
CA VAL A 194 -17.61 -10.13 -3.80
C VAL A 194 -18.58 -11.14 -3.17
N ALA A 195 -18.36 -12.44 -3.41
CA ALA A 195 -19.26 -13.49 -2.94
C ALA A 195 -19.00 -13.89 -1.48
N TRP A 196 -17.75 -13.86 -1.02
CA TRP A 196 -17.35 -14.34 0.30
C TRP A 196 -18.07 -13.66 1.47
N PRO A 197 -18.23 -12.32 1.50
CA PRO A 197 -18.97 -11.65 2.56
C PRO A 197 -20.42 -12.11 2.68
N ARG A 198 -21.02 -12.63 1.60
CA ARG A 198 -22.41 -13.12 1.58
C ARG A 198 -22.57 -14.48 2.25
N LEU A 199 -21.47 -15.22 2.46
CA LEU A 199 -21.47 -16.53 3.11
C LEU A 199 -21.56 -16.45 4.64
N GLY A 200 -21.39 -15.25 5.23
CA GLY A 200 -21.44 -15.04 6.68
C GLY A 200 -20.29 -15.72 7.45
N LEU A 201 -19.24 -16.16 6.77
CA LEU A 201 -18.09 -16.82 7.38
C LEU A 201 -17.18 -15.79 8.07
N ARG A 202 -16.64 -16.17 9.24
CA ARG A 202 -15.70 -15.33 10.02
C ARG A 202 -14.30 -15.25 9.39
N PHE A 203 -14.02 -16.06 8.38
CA PHE A 203 -12.69 -16.14 7.80
C PHE A 203 -12.43 -14.98 6.82
N PRO A 204 -11.24 -14.37 6.79
CA PRO A 204 -10.98 -13.20 5.96
C PRO A 204 -11.01 -13.54 4.45
N GLY A 205 -11.95 -12.96 3.71
CA GLY A 205 -12.20 -13.33 2.31
C GLY A 205 -11.04 -13.06 1.35
N HIS A 206 -10.21 -12.05 1.63
CA HIS A 206 -9.01 -11.76 0.83
C HIS A 206 -7.96 -12.87 0.93
N LEU A 207 -7.86 -13.59 2.07
CA LEU A 207 -6.94 -14.72 2.17
C LEU A 207 -7.40 -15.88 1.31
N VAL A 208 -8.71 -16.12 1.31
CA VAL A 208 -9.28 -17.16 0.45
C VAL A 208 -9.10 -16.79 -1.01
N ALA A 209 -9.33 -15.53 -1.38
CA ALA A 209 -9.11 -15.05 -2.74
C ALA A 209 -7.64 -15.17 -3.16
N LEU A 210 -6.69 -14.89 -2.25
CA LEU A 210 -5.25 -15.06 -2.48
C LEU A 210 -4.87 -16.52 -2.67
N LEU A 211 -5.32 -17.41 -1.78
CA LEU A 211 -5.03 -18.85 -1.85
C LEU A 211 -5.63 -19.48 -3.10
N ALA A 212 -6.89 -19.18 -3.41
CA ALA A 212 -7.57 -19.67 -4.59
C ALA A 212 -6.93 -19.14 -5.89
N GLY A 213 -6.60 -17.85 -5.94
CA GLY A 213 -5.88 -17.25 -7.07
C GLY A 213 -4.50 -17.86 -7.28
N THR A 214 -3.76 -18.12 -6.19
CA THR A 214 -2.46 -18.79 -6.23
C THR A 214 -2.58 -20.22 -6.74
N LEU A 215 -3.54 -20.99 -6.22
CA LEU A 215 -3.79 -22.36 -6.67
C LEU A 215 -4.18 -22.39 -8.15
N LEU A 216 -5.07 -21.50 -8.57
CA LEU A 216 -5.48 -21.38 -9.97
C LEU A 216 -4.28 -21.02 -10.86
N SER A 217 -3.45 -20.05 -10.47
CA SER A 217 -2.22 -19.69 -11.17
C SER A 217 -1.29 -20.90 -11.35
N LEU A 218 -1.09 -21.70 -10.30
CA LEU A 218 -0.27 -22.91 -10.37
C LEU A 218 -0.87 -24.00 -11.28
N LEU A 219 -2.19 -24.12 -11.33
CA LEU A 219 -2.87 -25.06 -12.21
C LEU A 219 -2.78 -24.62 -13.68
N LEU A 220 -3.00 -23.33 -13.95
CA LEU A 220 -2.88 -22.75 -15.29
C LEU A 220 -1.45 -22.89 -15.83
N ALA A 221 -0.43 -22.67 -14.99
CA ALA A 221 0.96 -22.85 -15.37
C ALA A 221 1.30 -24.28 -15.87
N ARG A 222 0.51 -25.30 -15.54
CA ARG A 222 0.68 -26.67 -16.06
C ARG A 222 0.17 -26.84 -17.50
N LEU A 223 -0.67 -25.93 -17.99
CA LEU A 223 -1.24 -25.99 -19.34
C LEU A 223 -0.27 -25.51 -20.42
N GLY A 224 0.78 -24.77 -20.04
CA GLY A 224 1.83 -24.32 -20.94
C GLY A 224 2.44 -22.97 -20.52
N PRO A 225 3.52 -22.53 -21.20
CA PRO A 225 4.20 -21.27 -20.92
C PRO A 225 3.28 -20.04 -21.04
N ASP A 226 2.38 -20.03 -22.04
CA ASP A 226 1.44 -18.94 -22.30
C ASP A 226 0.33 -18.81 -21.24
N TRP A 227 0.26 -19.75 -20.30
CA TRP A 227 -0.69 -19.73 -19.18
C TRP A 227 -0.03 -19.36 -17.86
N THR A 228 1.26 -18.99 -17.89
CA THR A 228 1.98 -18.55 -16.70
C THR A 228 1.58 -17.13 -16.30
N VAL A 229 1.36 -16.94 -15.01
CA VAL A 229 0.97 -15.65 -14.43
C VAL A 229 2.18 -15.07 -13.74
N GLU A 230 2.48 -13.79 -13.99
CA GLU A 230 3.56 -13.10 -13.29
C GLU A 230 3.30 -13.08 -11.79
N THR A 231 4.29 -13.55 -11.03
CA THR A 231 4.27 -13.53 -9.58
C THR A 231 5.19 -12.44 -9.07
N ILE A 232 5.04 -12.05 -7.80
CA ILE A 232 5.99 -11.14 -7.16
C ILE A 232 7.43 -11.68 -7.29
N GLY A 233 7.61 -13.00 -7.18
CA GLY A 233 8.90 -13.67 -7.34
C GLY A 233 9.51 -13.50 -8.72
N SER A 234 8.72 -13.57 -9.79
CA SER A 234 9.24 -13.45 -11.16
C SER A 234 9.36 -12.01 -11.65
N ARG A 235 8.45 -11.12 -11.24
CA ARG A 235 8.38 -9.74 -11.74
C ARG A 235 9.38 -8.80 -11.08
N PHE A 236 9.67 -8.98 -9.80
CA PHE A 236 10.51 -8.05 -9.05
C PHE A 236 11.90 -8.63 -8.80
N THR A 237 12.92 -7.78 -8.92
CA THR A 237 14.30 -8.11 -8.58
C THR A 237 14.82 -7.11 -7.56
N TRP A 238 15.81 -7.52 -6.78
CA TRP A 238 16.48 -6.66 -5.82
C TRP A 238 17.98 -6.82 -5.95
N THR A 239 18.70 -5.73 -5.71
CA THR A 239 20.16 -5.69 -5.74
C THR A 239 20.64 -4.96 -4.49
N THR A 240 21.41 -5.63 -3.63
CA THR A 240 22.04 -5.00 -2.45
C THR A 240 23.41 -5.60 -2.19
N GLY A 241 24.41 -4.77 -1.89
CA GLY A 241 25.75 -5.24 -1.55
C GLY A 241 26.40 -6.17 -2.59
N GLY A 242 26.06 -6.00 -3.88
CA GLY A 242 26.55 -6.86 -4.96
C GLY A 242 25.85 -8.21 -5.11
N GLN A 243 24.86 -8.51 -4.26
CA GLN A 243 23.98 -9.68 -4.41
C GLN A 243 22.70 -9.29 -5.15
N ASN A 244 22.31 -10.15 -6.10
CA ASN A 244 21.08 -10.00 -6.86
C ASN A 244 20.14 -11.16 -6.51
N GLY A 245 18.85 -10.85 -6.35
CA GLY A 245 17.82 -11.84 -6.10
C GLY A 245 16.50 -11.48 -6.75
N GLN A 246 15.58 -12.44 -6.70
CA GLN A 246 14.22 -12.34 -7.22
C GLN A 246 13.21 -12.22 -6.09
N GLY A 247 12.10 -11.54 -6.34
CA GLY A 247 11.02 -11.31 -5.39
C GLY A 247 11.35 -10.31 -4.29
N LEU A 248 10.99 -10.69 -3.06
CA LEU A 248 11.20 -9.86 -1.88
C LEU A 248 12.62 -10.03 -1.34
N PRO A 249 13.30 -8.93 -0.95
CA PRO A 249 14.59 -9.00 -0.30
C PRO A 249 14.49 -9.71 1.07
N PRO A 250 15.41 -10.65 1.40
CA PRO A 250 15.41 -11.38 2.66
C PRO A 250 16.03 -10.58 3.83
N PHE A 251 16.17 -9.26 3.70
CA PHE A 251 16.78 -8.40 4.69
C PHE A 251 15.83 -7.31 5.17
N LEU A 252 16.07 -6.87 6.41
CA LEU A 252 15.33 -5.79 7.06
C LEU A 252 15.61 -4.44 6.38
N PRO A 253 14.69 -3.46 6.50
CA PRO A 253 14.94 -2.12 5.99
C PRO A 253 16.19 -1.54 6.67
N GLN A 254 17.17 -1.17 5.85
CA GLN A 254 18.36 -0.48 6.28
C GLN A 254 18.10 1.03 6.30
N TRP A 255 18.59 1.70 7.34
CA TRP A 255 18.49 3.15 7.40
C TRP A 255 19.37 3.78 6.33
N GLN A 256 18.73 4.49 5.39
CA GLN A 256 19.41 5.29 4.39
C GLN A 256 18.61 6.57 4.18
N TRP A 257 19.33 7.67 3.97
CA TRP A 257 18.67 8.95 3.73
C TRP A 257 17.91 8.94 2.40
N PRO A 258 16.69 9.52 2.33
CA PRO A 258 15.87 9.54 1.12
C PRO A 258 16.59 10.08 -0.13
N TRP A 259 17.39 11.13 0.02
CA TRP A 259 18.14 11.74 -1.08
C TRP A 259 19.35 10.92 -1.55
N LEU A 260 19.73 9.86 -0.84
CA LEU A 260 20.75 8.91 -1.29
C LEU A 260 20.15 7.78 -2.13
N GLN A 261 18.82 7.66 -2.16
CA GLN A 261 18.13 6.65 -2.96
C GLN A 261 18.07 7.05 -4.44
N PRO A 262 17.89 6.08 -5.35
CA PRO A 262 17.85 6.33 -6.78
C PRO A 262 16.72 7.29 -7.18
N GLY A 263 17.09 8.34 -7.91
CA GLY A 263 16.17 9.19 -8.66
C GLY A 263 15.77 8.57 -10.01
N PRO A 264 15.22 9.35 -10.95
CA PRO A 264 14.76 8.86 -12.25
C PRO A 264 15.88 8.22 -13.08
N ASP A 265 17.08 8.79 -12.99
CA ASP A 265 18.25 8.36 -13.76
C ASP A 265 19.03 7.20 -13.09
N GLY A 266 18.48 6.61 -12.03
CA GLY A 266 19.14 5.54 -11.25
C GLY A 266 20.29 6.02 -10.36
N LYS A 267 20.74 7.27 -10.51
CA LYS A 267 21.72 7.92 -9.61
C LYS A 267 21.04 8.40 -8.33
N PRO A 268 21.77 8.56 -7.21
CA PRO A 268 21.23 9.19 -6.01
C PRO A 268 20.59 10.55 -6.36
N LEU A 269 19.40 10.81 -5.82
CA LEU A 269 18.69 12.07 -6.06
C LEU A 269 19.55 13.30 -5.72
N GLY A 270 20.35 13.20 -4.66
CA GLY A 270 21.13 14.29 -4.11
C GLY A 270 20.25 15.36 -3.44
N LEU A 271 20.90 16.40 -2.91
CA LEU A 271 20.24 17.62 -2.45
C LEU A 271 20.83 18.79 -3.23
N SER A 272 20.04 19.40 -4.11
CA SER A 272 20.36 20.69 -4.71
C SER A 272 19.50 21.75 -4.04
N PHE A 273 20.16 22.70 -3.37
CA PHE A 273 19.52 23.92 -2.86
C PHE A 273 19.70 25.11 -3.83
N GLY A 274 20.25 24.85 -5.02
CA GLY A 274 20.27 25.83 -6.10
C GLY A 274 18.87 25.93 -6.71
N LEU A 275 18.27 27.12 -6.65
CA LEU A 275 17.06 27.47 -7.36
C LEU A 275 17.31 27.54 -8.88
#